data_AF-A0AAU1AC27-F1
#
_entry.id   AF-A0AAU1AC27-F1
#
_cell.length_a   1.000
_cell.length_b   1.000
_cell.length_c   1.000
_cell.angle_alpha   90.00
_cell.angle_beta   90.00
_cell.angle_gamma   90.00
#
_symmetry.space_group_name_H-M   'P 1'
#
loop_
_entity.id
_entity.type
_entity.pdbx_description
1 polymer ?
#
loop_
_entity_poly.entity_id
_entity_poly.type
_entity_poly.pdbx_seq_one_letter_code
_entity_poly.pdbx_strand_id
1 'polypeptide(L)'
;MSTFRDDQGDEFPPPEADAAEQRQDAFDVGPPDRVSGDIDPEASEADLAEQGALPAGTLEEVTSLPADANPADALEQRQEIPARDEGRRT
;
A
#
# COMPACT_ATOMS: atom_id res chain seq x y z
N MET A 1 0.49 -28.37 -30.34
CA MET A 1 0.68 -29.08 -29.06
C MET A 1 2.12 -28.88 -28.64
N SER A 2 2.41 -27.79 -27.94
CA SER A 2 3.74 -27.53 -27.36
C SER A 2 3.75 -28.03 -25.93
N THR A 3 4.63 -28.98 -25.63
CA THR A 3 4.88 -29.47 -24.27
C THR A 3 5.64 -28.37 -23.52
N PHE A 4 4.96 -27.63 -22.64
CA PHE A 4 5.62 -26.85 -21.60
C PHE A 4 6.35 -27.85 -20.72
N ARG A 5 7.67 -27.93 -20.87
CA ARG A 5 8.52 -28.74 -20.03
C ARG A 5 8.66 -27.98 -18.73
N ASP A 6 8.25 -28.62 -17.63
CA ASP A 6 8.47 -28.17 -16.27
C ASP A 6 9.96 -27.92 -16.06
N ASP A 7 10.37 -26.65 -16.12
CA ASP A 7 11.64 -26.13 -15.61
C ASP A 7 11.47 -25.91 -14.08
N GLN A 8 10.99 -26.95 -13.40
CA GLN A 8 10.91 -27.02 -11.96
C GLN A 8 12.07 -27.89 -11.49
N GLY A 9 13.25 -27.31 -11.31
CA GLY A 9 14.34 -28.09 -10.73
C GLY A 9 15.73 -27.47 -10.67
N ASP A 10 16.05 -26.43 -11.43
CA ASP A 10 17.34 -25.76 -11.22
C ASP A 10 17.18 -24.64 -10.19
N GLU A 11 17.21 -25.05 -8.93
CA GLU A 11 17.50 -24.13 -7.82
C GLU A 11 18.98 -23.73 -7.95
N PHE A 12 19.23 -22.77 -8.83
CA PHE A 12 20.55 -22.16 -8.97
C PHE A 12 20.94 -21.60 -7.61
N PRO A 13 22.17 -21.87 -7.12
CA PRO A 13 22.61 -21.28 -5.87
C PRO A 13 22.49 -19.76 -6.01
N PRO A 14 21.93 -19.07 -4.99
CA PRO A 14 21.83 -17.63 -5.04
C PRO A 14 23.24 -17.05 -5.25
N PRO A 15 23.38 -15.94 -6.00
CA PRO A 15 24.64 -15.23 -6.16
C PRO A 15 25.42 -15.12 -4.84
N GLU A 16 26.75 -15.14 -4.90
CA GLU A 16 27.58 -15.09 -3.69
C GLU A 16 27.29 -13.87 -2.80
N ALA A 17 26.83 -12.76 -3.40
CA ALA A 17 26.36 -11.57 -2.71
C ALA A 17 25.14 -11.88 -1.83
N ASP A 18 24.09 -12.46 -2.40
CA ASP A 18 22.88 -12.86 -1.70
C ASP A 18 23.19 -13.84 -0.56
N ALA A 19 24.09 -14.81 -0.79
CA ALA A 19 24.52 -15.75 0.24
C ALA A 19 25.33 -15.08 1.36
N ALA A 20 26.02 -13.98 1.08
CA ALA A 20 26.71 -13.18 2.10
C ALA A 20 25.73 -12.35 2.93
N GLU A 21 24.73 -11.72 2.30
CA GLU A 21 23.67 -10.97 2.97
C GLU A 21 22.82 -11.87 3.87
N GLN A 22 22.48 -13.08 3.42
CA GLN A 22 21.71 -14.05 4.21
C GLN A 22 22.44 -14.62 5.42
N ARG A 23 23.77 -14.52 5.46
CA ARG A 23 24.58 -14.93 6.62
C ARG A 23 24.70 -13.83 7.68
N GLN A 24 24.19 -12.63 7.41
CA GLN A 24 24.21 -11.55 8.39
C GLN A 24 23.11 -11.77 9.43
N ASP A 25 23.42 -11.47 10.69
CA ASP A 25 22.44 -11.54 11.76
C ASP A 25 21.35 -10.49 11.54
N ALA A 26 20.09 -10.91 11.64
CA ALA A 26 18.97 -9.98 11.62
C ALA A 26 19.05 -9.07 12.85
N PHE A 27 19.10 -7.75 12.63
CA PHE A 27 19.02 -6.79 13.72
C PHE A 27 17.55 -6.48 14.02
N ASP A 28 17.12 -6.76 15.24
CA ASP A 28 15.80 -6.37 15.72
C ASP A 28 15.80 -4.86 16.02
N VAL A 29 15.14 -4.09 15.16
CA VAL A 29 14.94 -2.64 15.32
C VAL A 29 13.81 -2.30 16.29
N GLY A 30 13.23 -3.31 16.96
CA GLY A 30 12.07 -3.15 17.81
C GLY A 30 10.79 -2.95 17.00
N PRO A 31 9.62 -2.95 17.67
CA PRO A 31 8.40 -2.55 17.02
C PRO A 31 8.56 -1.11 16.50
N PRO A 32 8.03 -0.79 15.30
CA PRO A 32 8.01 0.58 14.85
C PRO A 32 7.38 1.45 15.94
N ASP A 33 8.02 2.58 16.24
CA ASP A 33 7.40 3.56 17.12
C ASP A 33 5.99 3.85 16.61
N ARG A 34 5.01 3.78 17.50
CA ARG A 34 3.66 4.17 17.15
C ARG A 34 3.73 5.66 16.84
N VAL A 35 3.71 6.01 15.56
CA VAL A 35 3.29 7.34 15.14
C VAL A 35 1.92 7.56 15.79
N SER A 36 1.88 8.38 16.84
CA SER A 36 0.61 8.82 17.39
C SER A 36 -0.10 9.47 16.21
N GLY A 37 -1.34 9.06 15.92
CA GLY A 37 -2.17 9.74 14.92
C GLY A 37 -2.57 11.16 15.36
N ASP A 38 -1.94 11.67 16.42
CA ASP A 38 -2.10 13.01 16.92
C ASP A 38 -1.38 13.96 15.97
N ILE A 39 -2.13 14.96 15.52
CA ILE A 39 -1.59 16.11 14.80
C ILE A 39 -0.54 16.75 15.72
N ASP A 40 0.68 16.96 15.21
CA ASP A 40 1.72 17.68 15.94
C ASP A 40 1.19 19.06 16.36
N PRO A 41 1.11 19.38 17.67
CA PRO A 41 0.56 20.65 18.13
C PRO A 41 1.41 21.86 17.72
N GLU A 42 2.65 21.65 17.31
CA GLU A 42 3.54 22.69 16.77
C GLU A 42 3.46 22.80 15.24
N ALA A 43 2.75 21.90 14.55
CA ALA A 43 2.56 21.98 13.10
C ALA A 43 1.80 23.26 12.74
N SER A 44 2.36 24.02 11.80
CA SER A 44 1.71 25.20 11.26
C SER A 44 0.57 24.83 10.31
N GLU A 45 -0.31 25.79 10.00
CA GLU A 45 -1.40 25.58 9.04
C GLU A 45 -0.91 25.10 7.66
N ALA A 46 0.29 25.54 7.25
CA ALA A 46 0.92 25.08 6.02
C ALA A 46 1.34 23.61 6.10
N ASP A 47 1.92 23.20 7.23
CA ASP A 47 2.37 21.81 7.45
C ASP A 47 1.19 20.83 7.47
N LEU A 48 0.04 21.26 8.00
CA LEU A 48 -1.19 20.44 8.01
C LEU A 48 -1.80 20.26 6.62
N ALA A 49 -1.73 21.30 5.78
CA ALA A 49 -2.20 21.23 4.39
C ALA A 49 -1.40 20.21 3.56
N GLU A 50 -0.09 20.08 3.81
CA GLU A 50 0.78 19.12 3.15
C GLU A 50 0.56 17.68 3.62
N GLN A 51 0.14 17.49 4.88
CA GLN A 51 -0.20 16.18 5.44
C GLN A 51 -1.57 15.65 4.99
N GLY A 52 -2.30 16.41 4.17
CA GLY A 52 -3.61 16.01 3.66
C GLY A 52 -4.67 15.93 4.75
N ALA A 53 -4.47 16.63 5.89
CA ALA A 53 -5.50 16.78 6.90
C ALA A 53 -6.63 17.62 6.31
N LEU A 54 -7.61 16.94 5.72
CA LEU A 54 -8.82 17.57 5.23
C LEU A 54 -9.50 18.27 6.42
N PRO A 55 -9.98 19.51 6.24
CA PRO A 55 -10.69 20.21 7.31
C PRO A 55 -11.80 19.33 7.85
N ALA A 56 -11.80 19.10 9.17
CA ALA A 56 -12.82 18.30 9.83
C ALA A 56 -14.21 18.89 9.54
N GLY A 57 -15.01 18.19 8.74
CA GLY A 57 -16.36 18.61 8.36
C GLY A 57 -16.69 18.56 6.87
N THR A 58 -15.74 18.25 5.98
CA THR A 58 -16.01 18.28 4.51
C THR A 58 -16.18 16.90 3.87
N LEU A 59 -16.61 15.88 4.61
CA LEU A 59 -17.32 14.75 4.00
C LEU A 59 -18.76 15.19 3.67
N GLU A 60 -18.93 16.34 3.03
CA GLU A 60 -20.12 16.52 2.22
C GLU A 60 -20.02 15.48 1.11
N GLU A 61 -21.10 14.74 0.90
CA GLU A 61 -21.20 13.82 -0.22
C GLU A 61 -21.11 14.66 -1.49
N VAL A 62 -19.90 14.83 -2.03
CA VAL A 62 -19.65 15.63 -3.22
C VAL A 62 -20.33 14.91 -4.39
N THR A 63 -21.57 15.31 -4.68
CA THR A 63 -22.37 14.73 -5.77
C THR A 63 -22.03 15.35 -7.12
N SER A 64 -21.16 16.37 -7.14
CA SER A 64 -20.77 17.09 -8.34
C SER A 64 -19.38 16.68 -8.81
N LEU A 65 -19.29 16.28 -10.08
CA LEU A 65 -18.02 16.01 -10.75
C LEU A 65 -17.47 17.29 -11.39
N PRO A 66 -16.13 17.43 -11.50
CA PRO A 66 -15.51 18.43 -12.37
C PRO A 66 -16.09 18.36 -13.79
N ALA A 67 -16.14 19.49 -14.51
CA ALA A 67 -16.79 19.59 -15.82
C ALA A 67 -16.14 18.70 -16.90
N ASP A 68 -14.88 18.34 -16.72
CA ASP A 68 -14.06 17.47 -17.56
C ASP A 68 -14.00 16.01 -17.07
N ALA A 69 -14.56 15.71 -15.90
CA ALA A 69 -14.54 14.37 -15.35
C ALA A 69 -15.61 13.47 -15.98
N ASN A 70 -15.23 12.21 -16.25
CA ASN A 70 -16.13 11.20 -16.78
C ASN A 70 -16.98 10.59 -15.64
N PRO A 71 -18.32 10.62 -15.74
CA PRO A 71 -19.18 10.06 -14.70
C PRO A 71 -19.08 8.54 -14.58
N ALA A 72 -18.73 7.81 -15.64
CA ALA A 72 -18.57 6.36 -15.58
C ALA A 72 -17.37 5.96 -14.69
N ASP A 73 -16.25 6.65 -14.86
CA ASP A 73 -15.03 6.42 -14.09
C ASP A 73 -15.28 6.73 -12.60
N ALA A 74 -15.99 7.82 -12.32
CA ALA A 74 -16.37 8.17 -10.95
C ALA A 74 -17.25 7.11 -10.27
N LEU A 75 -18.16 6.47 -11.02
CA LEU A 75 -18.96 5.37 -10.50
C LEU A 75 -18.09 4.12 -10.27
N GLU A 76 -17.15 3.83 -11.17
CA GLU A 76 -16.24 2.69 -11.03
C GLU A 76 -15.38 2.79 -9.77
N GLN A 77 -14.85 3.99 -9.48
CA GLN A 77 -14.01 4.25 -8.31
C GLN A 77 -14.75 4.17 -6.97
N ARG A 78 -16.09 4.28 -6.99
CA ARG A 78 -16.93 4.14 -5.79
C ARG A 78 -17.34 2.69 -5.52
N GLN A 79 -16.99 1.76 -6.41
CA GLN A 79 -17.28 0.35 -6.19
C GLN A 79 -16.37 -0.21 -5.11
N GLU A 80 -16.96 -0.97 -4.19
CA GLU A 80 -16.23 -1.66 -3.15
C GLU A 80 -15.28 -2.70 -3.78
N ILE A 81 -13.98 -2.57 -3.50
CA ILE A 81 -13.01 -3.58 -3.92
C ILE A 81 -13.21 -4.78 -3.00
N PRO A 82 -13.52 -5.98 -3.52
CA PRO A 82 -13.69 -7.15 -2.69
C PRO A 82 -12.43 -7.37 -1.85
N ALA A 83 -12.59 -7.48 -0.53
CA ALA A 83 -11.49 -7.87 0.34
C ALA A 83 -10.94 -9.22 -0.15
N ARG A 84 -9.61 -9.32 -0.27
CA ARG A 84 -8.94 -10.56 -0.67
C ARG A 84 -9.35 -11.65 0.32
N ASP A 85 -9.94 -12.72 -0.19
CA ASP A 85 -10.33 -13.89 0.60
C ASP A 85 -9.05 -14.62 1.10
N GLU A 86 -8.56 -14.18 2.26
CA GLU A 86 -7.41 -14.76 2.97
C GLU A 86 -7.72 -16.14 3.57
N GLY A 87 -8.95 -16.65 3.41
CA GLY A 87 -9.41 -17.92 3.95
C GLY A 87 -9.02 -19.18 3.16
N ARG A 88 -8.40 -19.07 1.98
CA ARG A 88 -8.06 -20.23 1.13
C ARG A 88 -6.71 -20.89 1.47
N ARG A 89 -6.39 -21.01 2.76
CA ARG A 89 -5.17 -21.70 3.21
C ARG A 89 -5.39 -22.82 4.23
N THR A 90 -6.60 -23.37 4.32
CA THR A 90 -6.84 -24.63 5.07
C THR A 90 -6.50 -25.83 4.22
#